data_AF-R0LUH6-F1
#
_entry.id   AF-R0LUH6-F1
#
_cell.length_a   1.000
_cell.length_b   1.000
_cell.length_c   1.000
_cell.angle_alpha   90.00
_cell.angle_beta   90.00
_cell.angle_gamma   90.00
#
_symmetry.space_group_name_H-M   'P 1'
#
loop_
_entity.id
_entity.type
_entity.pdbx_description
1 polymer ?
#
loop_
_entity_poly.entity_id
_entity_poly.type
_entity_poly.pdbx_seq_one_letter_code
_entity_poly.pdbx_strand_id
1 'polypeptide(L)'
;LQENETKPEDCIPDVPGNESAREFLAHAPTKGLWMPLGKEVKVMQCWRCKRYGHRTGDKECPFFIKGNQKLEQFRVVSTYTVVLLLVLFMLMMDNIASEEKPVR
;
A
#
# COMPACT_ATOMS: atom_id res chain seq x y z
N LEU A 1 23.05 38.68 -14.31
CA LEU A 1 23.16 37.23 -14.53
C LEU A 1 21.77 36.68 -14.36
N GLN A 2 21.14 36.26 -15.46
CA GLN A 2 19.85 35.60 -15.39
C GLN A 2 20.09 34.30 -14.64
N GLU A 3 19.61 34.20 -13.41
CA GLU A 3 19.62 32.93 -12.68
C GLU A 3 18.80 31.98 -13.54
N ASN A 4 19.46 31.11 -14.29
CA ASN A 4 18.79 29.99 -14.92
C ASN A 4 18.28 29.13 -13.77
N GLU A 5 17.05 29.39 -13.33
CA GLU A 5 16.36 28.59 -12.33
C GLU A 5 16.38 27.14 -12.85
N THR A 6 17.26 26.32 -12.27
CA THR A 6 17.31 24.89 -12.55
C THR A 6 15.96 24.32 -12.17
N LYS A 7 15.22 23.81 -13.16
CA LYS A 7 13.85 23.37 -12.93
C LYS A 7 13.87 22.04 -12.18
N PRO A 8 12.87 21.75 -11.34
CA PRO A 8 12.86 20.53 -10.52
C PRO A 8 12.92 19.24 -11.35
N GLU A 9 12.39 19.24 -12.57
CA GLU A 9 12.46 18.11 -13.51
C GLU A 9 13.87 17.87 -14.08
N ASP A 10 14.76 18.87 -14.09
CA ASP A 10 16.13 18.75 -14.61
C ASP A 10 17.01 17.84 -13.74
N CYS A 11 16.61 17.63 -12.48
CA CYS A 11 17.25 16.69 -11.56
C CYS A 11 16.93 15.22 -11.87
N ILE A 12 15.98 14.93 -12.75
CA ILE A 12 15.56 13.56 -13.10
C ILE A 12 16.15 13.20 -14.48
N PRO A 13 16.94 12.12 -14.59
CA PRO A 13 17.58 11.74 -15.85
C PRO A 13 16.54 11.29 -16.90
N ASP A 14 16.80 11.65 -18.16
CA ASP A 14 15.97 11.31 -19.32
C ASP A 14 16.21 9.87 -19.77
N VAL A 15 15.69 8.92 -18.98
CA VAL A 15 15.78 7.49 -19.24
C VAL A 15 14.39 6.85 -19.16
N PRO A 16 14.17 5.71 -19.86
CA PRO A 16 12.89 5.02 -19.86
C PRO A 16 12.36 4.73 -18.45
N GLY A 17 11.14 5.18 -18.17
CA GLY A 17 10.43 4.98 -16.90
C GLY A 17 10.49 6.16 -15.92
N ASN A 18 11.12 7.28 -16.27
CA ASN A 18 11.12 8.52 -15.48
C ASN A 18 10.25 9.64 -16.09
N GLU A 19 9.66 9.40 -17.27
CA GLU A 19 8.92 10.40 -18.06
C GLU A 19 7.76 10.97 -17.27
N SER A 20 7.04 10.11 -16.54
CA SER A 20 5.87 10.50 -15.74
C SER A 20 6.22 11.46 -14.60
N ALA A 21 7.40 11.31 -13.99
CA ALA A 21 7.86 12.17 -12.91
C ALA A 21 8.34 13.52 -13.47
N ARG A 22 9.06 13.51 -14.60
CA ARG A 22 9.49 14.73 -15.31
C ARG A 22 8.30 15.54 -15.81
N GLU A 23 7.36 14.89 -16.50
CA GLU A 23 6.17 15.54 -17.04
C GLU A 23 5.31 16.17 -15.94
N PHE A 24 5.15 15.47 -14.81
CA PHE A 24 4.41 16.03 -13.68
C PHE A 24 5.09 17.28 -13.11
N LEU A 25 6.41 17.25 -12.88
CA LEU A 25 7.14 18.39 -12.32
C LEU A 25 7.20 19.57 -13.29
N ALA A 26 7.33 19.32 -14.59
CA ALA A 26 7.33 20.36 -15.62
C ALA A 26 6.00 21.13 -15.73
N HIS A 27 4.88 20.48 -15.42
CA HIS A 27 3.54 21.08 -15.43
C HIS A 27 3.04 21.46 -14.03
N ALA A 28 3.76 21.09 -12.97
CA ALA A 28 3.35 21.38 -11.60
C ALA A 28 3.49 22.89 -11.32
N PRO A 29 2.52 23.50 -10.63
CA PRO A 29 2.66 24.87 -10.15
C PRO A 29 3.88 24.98 -9.22
N THR A 30 4.89 25.76 -9.63
CA THR A 30 6.14 25.95 -8.87
C THR A 30 5.99 26.88 -7.67
N LYS A 31 4.93 27.71 -7.67
CA LYS A 31 4.56 28.63 -6.58
C LYS A 31 3.17 28.26 -6.08
N GLY A 32 2.99 28.17 -4.75
CA GLY A 32 1.69 27.86 -4.14
C GLY A 32 1.37 26.37 -3.95
N LEU A 33 2.39 25.50 -3.88
CA LEU A 33 2.27 24.07 -3.58
C LEU A 33 1.88 23.82 -2.09
N TRP A 34 0.84 24.50 -1.61
CA TRP A 34 0.18 24.22 -0.32
C TRP A 34 -1.07 23.35 -0.51
N MET A 35 -1.56 23.20 -1.76
CA MET A 35 -2.69 22.33 -2.10
C MET A 35 -2.24 20.98 -2.66
N PRO A 36 -2.87 19.86 -2.24
CA PRO A 36 -2.56 18.54 -2.79
C PRO A 36 -3.06 18.43 -4.23
N LEU A 37 -2.15 18.22 -5.18
CA LEU A 37 -2.44 18.08 -6.63
C LEU A 37 -3.20 16.80 -7.02
N GLY A 38 -3.81 16.09 -6.06
CA GLY A 38 -4.45 14.79 -6.25
C GLY A 38 -3.51 13.65 -6.66
N LYS A 39 -2.26 13.96 -7.00
CA LYS A 39 -1.19 13.02 -7.40
C LYS A 39 0.08 13.38 -6.62
N GLU A 40 0.43 12.53 -5.65
CA GLU A 40 1.69 12.66 -4.91
C GLU A 40 2.82 12.11 -5.78
N VAL A 41 3.63 13.00 -6.37
CA VAL A 41 4.84 12.59 -7.07
C VAL A 41 6.04 12.79 -6.14
N LYS A 42 6.64 11.68 -5.74
CA LYS A 42 7.78 11.70 -4.83
C LYS A 42 9.06 11.94 -5.63
N VAL A 43 9.78 13.02 -5.32
CA VAL A 43 11.08 13.36 -5.92
C VAL A 43 12.21 12.54 -5.27
N MET A 44 11.97 11.26 -5.04
CA MET A 44 12.99 10.37 -4.49
C MET A 44 13.21 9.20 -5.43
N GLN A 45 14.47 8.78 -5.51
CA GLN A 45 14.85 7.64 -6.31
C GLN A 45 14.60 6.34 -5.54
N CYS A 46 13.90 5.40 -6.17
CA CYS A 46 13.76 4.06 -5.63
C CYS A 46 15.11 3.33 -5.66
N TRP A 47 15.58 2.84 -4.51
CA TRP A 47 16.87 2.14 -4.43
C TRP A 47 16.89 0.86 -5.27
N ARG A 48 15.74 0.18 -5.39
CA ARG A 48 15.61 -1.13 -6.03
C ARG A 48 15.58 -1.05 -7.55
N CYS A 49 14.77 -0.16 -8.14
CA CYS A 49 14.63 -0.03 -9.58
C CYS A 49 15.34 1.18 -10.19
N LYS A 50 15.91 2.05 -9.35
CA LYS A 50 16.60 3.30 -9.74
C LYS A 50 15.74 4.34 -10.47
N ARG A 51 14.42 4.16 -10.53
CA ARG A 51 13.46 5.12 -11.09
C ARG A 51 12.95 6.10 -10.02
N TYR A 52 12.56 7.29 -10.47
CA TYR A 52 11.95 8.32 -9.62
C TYR A 52 10.43 8.16 -9.55
N GLY A 53 9.78 8.88 -8.64
CA GLY A 53 8.33 8.91 -8.50
C GLY A 53 7.77 7.97 -7.42
N HIS A 54 8.56 7.05 -6.86
CA HIS A 54 8.10 6.10 -5.84
C HIS A 54 9.20 5.66 -4.85
N ARG A 55 8.77 5.15 -3.69
CA ARG A 55 9.63 4.56 -2.63
C ARG A 55 9.91 3.09 -2.88
N THR A 56 11.03 2.60 -2.33
CA THR A 56 11.27 1.17 -2.21
C THR A 56 10.16 0.54 -1.36
N GLY A 57 9.33 -0.32 -1.96
CA GLY A 57 8.17 -0.92 -1.29
C GLY A 57 6.82 -0.32 -1.71
N ASP A 58 6.80 0.72 -2.53
CA ASP A 58 5.55 1.17 -3.17
C ASP A 58 5.11 0.14 -4.22
N LYS A 59 3.78 -0.02 -4.40
CA LYS A 59 3.18 -0.93 -5.39
C LYS A 59 3.56 -0.61 -6.84
N GLU A 60 3.95 0.63 -7.09
CA GLU A 60 4.40 1.14 -8.39
C GLU A 60 5.81 0.65 -8.75
N CYS A 61 6.57 0.14 -7.78
CA CYS A 61 7.88 -0.44 -8.05
C CYS A 61 7.71 -1.72 -8.88
N PRO A 62 8.45 -1.89 -10.00
CA PRO A 62 8.32 -3.08 -10.84
C PRO A 62 8.81 -4.35 -10.12
N PHE A 63 9.64 -4.15 -9.09
CA PHE A 63 10.16 -5.19 -8.23
C PHE A 63 9.43 -5.21 -6.88
N PHE A 64 8.17 -4.75 -6.84
CA PHE A 64 7.35 -4.83 -5.64
C PHE A 64 7.10 -6.30 -5.29
N ILE A 65 7.78 -6.77 -4.23
CA ILE A 65 7.59 -8.11 -3.71
C ILE A 65 6.35 -8.07 -2.83
N LYS A 66 5.20 -8.42 -3.40
CA LYS A 66 4.04 -8.84 -2.62
C LYS A 66 4.41 -10.19 -2.00
N GLY A 67 4.36 -10.33 -0.68
CA GLY A 67 4.60 -11.61 0.00
C GLY A 67 3.76 -12.75 -0.59
N ASN A 68 4.05 -14.01 -0.26
CA ASN A 68 3.35 -15.16 -0.83
C ASN A 68 1.86 -15.14 -0.46
N GLN A 69 1.03 -14.56 -1.33
CA GLN A 69 -0.39 -14.34 -1.09
C GLN A 69 -1.14 -15.65 -0.81
N LYS A 70 -0.67 -16.77 -1.38
CA LYS A 70 -1.22 -18.10 -1.09
C LYS A 70 -0.97 -18.51 0.35
N LEU A 71 0.24 -18.29 0.86
CA LEU A 71 0.60 -18.60 2.25
C LEU A 71 -0.19 -17.72 3.23
N GLU A 72 -0.33 -16.43 2.91
CA GLU A 72 -1.11 -15.50 3.72
C GLU A 72 -2.61 -15.86 3.73
N GLN A 73 -3.17 -16.35 2.63
CA GLN A 73 -4.53 -16.89 2.60
C GLN A 73 -4.71 -18.08 3.55
N PHE A 74 -3.74 -19.01 3.61
CA PHE A 74 -3.81 -20.12 4.55
C PHE A 74 -3.78 -19.67 6.02
N ARG A 75 -2.98 -18.64 6.34
CA ARG A 75 -2.95 -18.07 7.71
C ARG A 75 -4.30 -17.50 8.11
N VAL A 76 -4.90 -16.71 7.22
CA VAL A 76 -6.19 -16.04 7.44
C VAL A 76 -7.33 -17.05 7.58
N VAL A 77 -7.41 -18.04 6.69
CA VAL A 77 -8.45 -19.10 6.75
C VAL A 77 -8.32 -19.92 8.02
N SER A 78 -7.10 -20.34 8.38
CA SER A 78 -6.87 -21.11 9.61
C SER A 78 -7.27 -20.34 10.87
N THR A 79 -7.09 -19.02 10.91
CA THR A 79 -7.54 -18.22 12.05
C THR A 79 -9.07 -18.13 12.13
N TYR A 80 -9.77 -17.91 11.01
CA TYR A 80 -11.22 -17.76 11.03
C TYR A 80 -11.96 -19.07 11.25
N THR A 81 -11.46 -20.20 10.73
CA THR A 81 -12.09 -21.51 10.95
C THR A 81 -11.98 -21.94 12.40
N VAL A 82 -10.82 -21.76 13.04
CA VAL A 82 -10.63 -22.09 14.46
C VAL A 82 -11.53 -21.21 15.33
N VAL A 83 -11.58 -19.90 15.08
CA VAL A 83 -12.45 -18.98 15.82
C VAL A 83 -13.93 -19.35 15.64
N LEU A 84 -14.37 -19.64 14.41
CA LEU A 84 -15.76 -20.03 14.15
C LEU A 84 -16.13 -21.35 14.82
N LEU A 85 -15.25 -22.36 14.76
CA LEU A 85 -15.47 -23.64 15.42
C LEU A 85 -15.53 -23.49 16.95
N LEU A 86 -14.65 -22.66 17.53
CA LEU A 86 -14.70 -22.36 18.96
C LEU A 86 -16.00 -21.65 19.36
N VAL A 87 -16.43 -20.66 18.58
CA VAL A 87 -17.71 -19.96 18.83
C VAL A 87 -18.90 -20.92 18.71
N LEU A 88 -18.93 -21.76 17.67
CA LEU A 88 -19.98 -22.78 17.51
C LEU A 88 -19.97 -23.79 18.64
N PHE A 89 -18.79 -24.22 19.10
CA PHE A 89 -18.66 -25.13 20.22
C PHE A 89 -19.18 -24.50 21.53
N MET A 90 -18.82 -23.24 21.81
CA MET A 90 -19.32 -22.52 22.98
C MET A 90 -20.84 -22.37 22.93
N LEU A 91 -21.40 -21.96 21.79
CA LEU A 91 -22.86 -21.87 21.61
C LEU A 91 -23.55 -23.23 21.76
N MET A 92 -22.92 -24.32 21.32
CA MET A 92 -23.45 -25.67 21.49
C MET A 92 -23.45 -26.08 22.97
N MET A 93 -22.37 -25.79 23.70
CA MET A 93 -22.31 -26.04 25.15
C MET A 93 -23.36 -25.20 25.90
N ASP A 94 -23.57 -23.94 25.49
CA ASP A 94 -24.61 -23.07 26.07
C ASP A 94 -26.03 -23.60 25.79
N ASN A 95 -26.27 -24.15 24.59
CA ASN A 95 -27.55 -24.80 24.26
C ASN A 95 -27.76 -26.07 25.09
N ILE A 96 -26.74 -26.94 25.20
CA ILE A 96 -26.81 -28.17 26.01
C ILE A 96 -27.04 -27.83 27.49
N ALA A 97 -26.33 -26.84 28.03
CA ALA A 97 -26.51 -26.39 29.40
C ALA A 97 -27.90 -25.76 29.66
N SER A 98 -28.55 -25.23 28.63
CA SER A 98 -29.93 -24.72 28.72
C SER A 98 -30.99 -25.84 28.72
N GLU A 99 -30.70 -26.98 28.09
CA GLU A 99 -31.60 -28.15 28.04
C GLU A 99 -31.60 -28.97 29.34
N GLU A 100 -30.56 -28.86 30.17
CA GLU A 100 -30.45 -29.58 31.45
C GLU A 100 -31.21 -28.92 32.63
N LYS A 101 -31.99 -27.84 32.42
CA LYS A 101 -32.83 -27.29 33.49
C LYS A 101 -33.99 -28.22 33.79
N PRO A 102 -34.04 -28.86 34.98
CA PRO A 102 -35.13 -29.77 35.30
C PRO A 102 -36.45 -29.00 35.33
N VAL A 103 -37.41 -29.42 34.51
CA VAL A 103 -38.82 -29.07 34.67
C VAL A 103 -39.22 -29.57 36.07
N ARG A 104 -39.43 -28.63 36.98
CA ARG A 104 -39.94 -28.91 38.33
C ARG A 104 -41.43 -29.17 38.28
#